data_AF-E1ZD44-F1
#
_entry.id   AF-E1ZD44-F1
#
_cell.length_a   1.000
_cell.length_b   1.000
_cell.length_c   1.000
_cell.angle_alpha   90.00
_cell.angle_beta   90.00
_cell.angle_gamma   90.00
#
_symmetry.space_group_name_H-M   'P 1'
#
loop_
_entity.id
_entity.type
_entity.pdbx_description
1 polymer ?
#
loop_
_entity_poly.entity_id
_entity_poly.type
_entity_poly.pdbx_seq_one_letter_code
_entity_poly.pdbx_strand_id
1 'polypeptide(L)'
;MSAAPLRRRQRQQAVDPNAVPPPPQAAPLRRRRQQAVDRNSVPPSPVAVAARTVTGFQPEGVHLTQWTASSILVSWQTGVAAYVKLGTAPGRYHKTAKGKHSLVYRYVYGPDAGNTTYQSPILHHVLLRGLKPGKTYFYVVGNEDQGWSQEFNFTTLRQEFPIRLGLVGDLGQTSNTSTTLQQLVGSKPDMVVLTGDFSYADDHLSGDSSGEFSGGTDNAPTSDQPRWDSWARLAEPVLSKLPLISCRGNHEREPLLLDRGNTFVAPNARFPYPQARRVECVDPSEIDTSSNVGAEYLNLTNPREFLNESRFQPSSAYYSLDLPGIAHIIPWGNHSAQVRWLRKDLAKVDRGRTPWLIVIFHVPPYHTYNTHYKARPVESDTFMTVVEDIFYEHQVDLVFNGHVHAYERTYPV
;
A
#
# COMPACT_ATOMS: atom_id res chain seq x y z
N MET A 1 -4.22 34.41 -17.52
CA MET A 1 -2.87 34.48 -16.92
C MET A 1 -2.17 33.17 -17.20
N SER A 2 -1.14 33.20 -18.05
CA SER A 2 -0.44 32.02 -18.57
C SER A 2 0.44 31.42 -17.47
N ALA A 3 0.23 30.14 -17.14
CA ALA A 3 1.12 29.40 -16.25
C ALA A 3 2.46 29.19 -16.96
N ALA A 4 3.54 29.68 -16.36
CA ALA A 4 4.89 29.45 -16.86
C ALA A 4 5.18 27.94 -16.90
N PRO A 5 5.86 27.42 -17.93
CA PRO A 5 6.27 26.02 -17.94
C PRO A 5 7.19 25.77 -16.75
N LEU A 6 7.02 24.63 -16.07
CA LEU A 6 7.96 24.08 -15.11
C LEU A 6 9.33 23.95 -15.80
N ARG A 7 10.13 25.01 -15.78
CA ARG A 7 11.49 25.00 -16.31
C ARG A 7 12.27 24.05 -15.42
N ARG A 8 12.50 22.84 -15.93
CA ARG A 8 13.69 22.05 -15.63
C ARG A 8 14.85 23.05 -15.71
N ARG A 9 15.36 23.52 -14.56
CA ARG A 9 16.75 23.96 -14.55
C ARG A 9 17.47 22.75 -15.11
N GLN A 10 18.08 22.90 -16.28
CA GLN A 10 19.02 21.93 -16.82
C GLN A 10 20.14 21.78 -15.78
N ARG A 11 19.89 21.00 -14.74
CA ARG A 11 20.88 20.11 -14.18
C ARG A 11 20.73 18.81 -14.95
N GLN A 12 21.02 18.87 -16.25
CA GLN A 12 22.06 17.99 -16.72
C GLN A 12 23.34 18.49 -16.02
N GLN A 13 23.54 18.11 -14.75
CA GLN A 13 24.86 17.58 -14.49
C GLN A 13 24.86 16.35 -15.37
N ALA A 14 25.45 16.50 -16.56
CA ALA A 14 25.93 15.34 -17.27
C ALA A 14 26.75 14.60 -16.22
N VAL A 15 26.18 13.53 -15.67
CA VAL A 15 27.00 12.52 -15.03
C VAL A 15 27.92 12.13 -16.16
N ASP A 16 29.19 12.54 -16.09
CA ASP A 16 30.17 12.14 -17.07
C ASP A 16 30.05 10.62 -17.16
N PRO A 17 29.69 10.06 -18.34
CA PRO A 17 29.51 8.63 -18.47
C PRO A 17 30.82 7.86 -18.16
N ASN A 18 31.95 8.57 -18.06
CA ASN A 18 33.25 8.05 -17.67
C ASN A 18 33.62 8.36 -16.21
N ALA A 19 32.77 9.05 -15.43
CA ALA A 19 33.02 9.27 -14.02
C ALA A 19 32.97 7.93 -13.29
N VAL A 20 34.13 7.48 -12.80
CA VAL A 20 34.22 6.29 -11.96
C VAL A 20 33.46 6.57 -10.67
N PRO A 21 32.39 5.79 -10.37
CA PRO A 21 31.67 5.97 -9.12
C PRO A 21 32.60 5.72 -7.93
N PRO A 22 32.39 6.39 -6.79
CA PRO A 22 33.19 6.13 -5.60
C PRO A 22 33.16 4.64 -5.23
N PRO A 23 34.19 4.12 -4.52
CA PRO A 23 34.19 2.73 -4.10
C PRO A 23 32.93 2.42 -3.25
N PRO A 24 32.34 1.21 -3.39
CA PRO A 24 31.23 0.79 -2.57
C PRO A 24 31.53 0.95 -1.07
N GLN A 25 30.55 1.40 -0.31
CA GLN A 25 30.67 1.58 1.14
C GLN A 25 29.72 0.64 1.86
N ALA A 26 30.22 -0.10 2.84
CA ALA A 26 29.43 -0.91 3.76
C ALA A 26 29.59 -0.37 5.18
N ALA A 27 28.47 -0.04 5.83
CA ALA A 27 28.50 0.31 7.24
C ALA A 27 28.86 -0.93 8.08
N PRO A 28 29.72 -0.80 9.12
CA PRO A 28 30.06 -1.92 9.98
C PRO A 28 28.81 -2.44 10.70
N LEU A 29 28.69 -3.77 10.80
CA LEU A 29 27.60 -4.39 11.55
C LEU A 29 27.68 -3.98 13.03
N ARG A 30 26.55 -3.53 13.58
CA ARG A 30 26.42 -3.37 15.04
C ARG A 30 26.29 -4.76 15.67
N ARG A 31 26.74 -4.93 16.92
CA ARG A 31 26.52 -6.19 17.67
C ARG A 31 25.04 -6.55 17.64
N ARG A 32 24.73 -7.77 17.21
CA ARG A 32 23.36 -8.30 17.18
C ARG A 32 22.78 -8.27 18.60
N ARG A 33 21.79 -7.40 18.80
CA ARG A 33 20.86 -7.52 19.94
C ARG A 33 19.77 -8.52 19.53
N GLN A 34 18.99 -9.02 20.49
CA GLN A 34 17.89 -9.97 20.22
C GLN A 34 17.01 -9.49 19.06
N GLN A 35 16.41 -10.45 18.33
CA GLN A 35 15.49 -10.17 17.22
C GLN A 35 14.38 -9.21 17.68
N ALA A 36 13.88 -8.39 16.76
CA ALA A 36 12.76 -7.50 17.06
C ALA A 36 11.61 -8.34 17.62
N VAL A 37 11.23 -8.06 18.86
CA VAL A 37 10.21 -8.85 19.56
C VAL A 37 8.84 -8.39 19.09
N ASP A 38 8.05 -9.35 18.63
CA ASP A 38 6.68 -9.10 18.23
C ASP A 38 5.85 -8.59 19.41
N ARG A 39 4.98 -7.62 19.16
CA ARG A 39 4.17 -6.98 20.23
C ARG A 39 3.29 -7.98 20.98
N ASN A 40 3.06 -9.17 20.42
CA ASN A 40 2.24 -10.23 21.02
C ASN A 40 3.01 -11.21 21.91
N SER A 41 4.35 -11.21 21.89
CA SER A 41 5.20 -12.25 22.52
C SER A 41 5.80 -11.89 23.89
N VAL A 42 5.41 -10.77 24.50
CA VAL A 42 5.91 -10.34 25.82
C VAL A 42 4.73 -10.20 26.80
N PRO A 43 4.83 -10.70 28.06
CA PRO A 43 3.84 -10.38 29.10
C PRO A 43 3.73 -8.86 29.26
N PRO A 44 2.58 -8.32 29.69
CA PRO A 44 2.18 -6.94 29.43
C PRO A 44 3.17 -5.94 30.04
N SER A 45 4.13 -5.51 29.23
CA SER A 45 4.91 -4.29 29.43
C SER A 45 4.17 -3.14 28.71
N PRO A 46 4.28 -1.88 29.13
CA PRO A 46 3.30 -0.81 28.82
C PRO A 46 3.15 -0.43 27.34
N VAL A 47 3.95 -1.01 26.44
CA VAL A 47 3.81 -0.81 24.98
C VAL A 47 2.83 -1.86 24.47
N ALA A 48 1.56 -1.67 24.83
CA ALA A 48 0.48 -2.59 24.51
C ALA A 48 0.39 -2.90 23.02
N VAL A 49 0.03 -4.15 22.73
CA VAL A 49 -0.67 -4.60 21.51
C VAL A 49 -1.53 -3.47 20.95
N ALA A 50 -1.61 -3.33 19.62
CA ALA A 50 -2.59 -2.44 19.00
C ALA A 50 -4.01 -3.02 19.20
N ALA A 51 -4.43 -3.06 20.46
CA ALA A 51 -5.68 -3.63 20.91
C ALA A 51 -6.83 -2.77 20.42
N ARG A 52 -8.02 -3.36 20.41
CA ARG A 52 -9.24 -2.65 20.07
C ARG A 52 -9.51 -1.59 21.13
N THR A 53 -9.44 -0.32 20.75
CA THR A 53 -9.71 0.82 21.65
C THR A 53 -11.12 1.38 21.48
N VAL A 54 -11.83 0.97 20.43
CA VAL A 54 -13.18 1.43 20.11
C VAL A 54 -14.24 0.52 20.71
N THR A 55 -15.43 1.05 20.96
CA THR A 55 -16.55 0.30 21.55
C THR A 55 -17.61 -0.07 20.51
N GLY A 56 -18.29 -1.20 20.69
CA GLY A 56 -19.40 -1.63 19.82
C GLY A 56 -18.97 -1.78 18.37
N PHE A 57 -19.52 -0.95 17.49
CA PHE A 57 -19.28 -0.96 16.04
C PHE A 57 -18.63 0.32 15.51
N GLN A 58 -18.02 1.10 16.41
CA GLN A 58 -17.29 2.30 16.04
C GLN A 58 -16.13 2.01 15.08
N PRO A 59 -15.79 2.95 14.16
CA PRO A 59 -14.69 2.79 13.21
C PRO A 59 -13.31 2.67 13.82
N GLU A 60 -12.53 1.76 13.28
CA GLU A 60 -11.09 1.59 13.54
C GLU A 60 -10.35 1.27 12.22
N GLY A 61 -9.01 1.25 12.27
CA GLY A 61 -8.17 0.94 11.12
C GLY A 61 -8.31 1.97 9.98
N VAL A 62 -8.63 3.22 10.31
CA VAL A 62 -8.86 4.28 9.34
C VAL A 62 -7.56 4.60 8.59
N HIS A 63 -7.61 4.54 7.26
CA HIS A 63 -6.46 4.85 6.42
C HIS A 63 -6.88 5.50 5.09
N LEU A 64 -5.92 6.20 4.49
CA LEU A 64 -6.07 6.95 3.25
C LEU A 64 -5.22 6.30 2.16
N THR A 65 -5.82 5.98 1.01
CA THR A 65 -5.10 5.55 -0.20
C THR A 65 -5.16 6.65 -1.24
N GLN A 66 -4.00 7.04 -1.79
CA GLN A 66 -3.95 8.00 -2.88
C GLN A 66 -4.57 7.38 -4.14
N TRP A 67 -5.56 8.06 -4.75
CA TRP A 67 -6.34 7.47 -5.85
C TRP A 67 -6.14 8.19 -7.19
N THR A 68 -6.06 9.52 -7.17
CA THR A 68 -5.61 10.37 -8.29
C THR A 68 -5.03 11.66 -7.69
N ALA A 69 -4.45 12.56 -8.49
CA ALA A 69 -4.01 13.87 -7.98
C ALA A 69 -5.09 14.69 -7.22
N SER A 70 -6.39 14.41 -7.44
CA SER A 70 -7.51 15.11 -6.82
C SER A 70 -8.49 14.20 -6.07
N SER A 71 -8.12 12.95 -5.80
CA SER A 71 -8.99 12.02 -5.09
C SER A 71 -8.24 11.10 -4.14
N ILE A 72 -8.85 10.84 -3.00
CA ILE A 72 -8.34 9.95 -1.94
C ILE A 72 -9.44 8.97 -1.58
N LEU A 73 -9.07 7.69 -1.48
CA LEU A 73 -9.95 6.66 -0.94
C LEU A 73 -9.78 6.62 0.58
N VAL A 74 -10.87 6.80 1.30
CA VAL A 74 -10.91 6.64 2.76
C VAL A 74 -11.43 5.24 3.05
N SER A 75 -10.67 4.49 3.83
CA SER A 75 -10.96 3.10 4.16
C SER A 75 -10.93 2.88 5.66
N TRP A 76 -11.76 1.98 6.16
CA TRP A 76 -11.81 1.62 7.59
C TRP A 76 -12.59 0.31 7.79
N GLN A 77 -12.64 -0.17 9.03
CA GLN A 77 -13.38 -1.37 9.40
C GLN A 77 -14.45 -1.09 10.49
N THR A 78 -15.69 -1.56 10.29
CA THR A 78 -16.86 -1.41 11.20
C THR A 78 -17.87 -2.57 11.08
N GLY A 79 -19.09 -2.38 11.63
CA GLY A 79 -20.21 -3.31 11.58
C GLY A 79 -21.38 -2.99 10.64
N VAL A 80 -21.54 -1.77 10.08
CA VAL A 80 -22.56 -1.41 9.05
C VAL A 80 -22.24 -0.07 8.33
N ALA A 81 -23.06 0.27 7.31
CA ALA A 81 -23.15 1.48 6.48
C ALA A 81 -21.99 2.51 6.53
N ALA A 82 -21.37 2.72 5.36
CA ALA A 82 -20.21 3.58 5.20
C ALA A 82 -20.54 5.04 4.85
N TYR A 83 -20.33 5.99 5.76
CA TYR A 83 -20.33 7.42 5.42
C TYR A 83 -19.01 8.10 5.79
N VAL A 84 -18.66 9.11 5.01
CA VAL A 84 -17.60 10.08 5.32
C VAL A 84 -18.22 11.47 5.31
N LYS A 85 -18.13 12.19 6.44
CA LYS A 85 -18.42 13.63 6.50
C LYS A 85 -17.10 14.39 6.31
N LEU A 86 -17.07 15.38 5.43
CA LEU A 86 -15.87 16.11 5.02
C LEU A 86 -16.07 17.63 5.12
N GLY A 87 -15.05 18.30 5.63
CA GLY A 87 -15.00 19.74 5.87
C GLY A 87 -13.65 20.36 5.55
N THR A 88 -13.58 21.68 5.50
CA THR A 88 -12.32 22.46 5.37
C THR A 88 -11.96 23.22 6.65
N ALA A 89 -12.70 22.99 7.73
CA ALA A 89 -12.46 23.53 9.05
C ALA A 89 -12.84 22.47 10.11
N PRO A 90 -12.15 22.43 11.26
CA PRO A 90 -12.46 21.48 12.33
C PRO A 90 -13.92 21.58 12.77
N GLY A 91 -14.57 20.42 12.95
CA GLY A 91 -15.96 20.27 13.38
C GLY A 91 -17.02 20.76 12.40
N ARG A 92 -16.65 21.18 11.18
CA ARG A 92 -17.56 21.77 10.19
C ARG A 92 -17.55 21.02 8.86
N TYR A 93 -18.45 20.05 8.75
CA TYR A 93 -18.60 19.20 7.57
C TYR A 93 -19.71 19.72 6.66
N HIS A 94 -19.39 20.00 5.39
CA HIS A 94 -20.34 20.51 4.39
C HIS A 94 -20.55 19.52 3.23
N LYS A 95 -19.83 18.39 3.25
CA LYS A 95 -20.01 17.29 2.30
C LYS A 95 -20.19 15.98 3.06
N THR A 96 -21.07 15.13 2.54
CA THR A 96 -21.23 13.74 3.00
C THR A 96 -21.08 12.83 1.79
N ALA A 97 -20.16 11.89 1.85
CA ALA A 97 -19.98 10.85 0.84
C ALA A 97 -20.43 9.51 1.43
N LYS A 98 -21.24 8.75 0.67
CA LYS A 98 -21.71 7.42 1.06
C LYS A 98 -20.96 6.35 0.28
N GLY A 99 -20.42 5.36 0.96
CA GLY A 99 -19.90 4.14 0.35
C GLY A 99 -21.04 3.30 -0.21
N LYS A 100 -20.94 2.91 -1.48
CA LYS A 100 -21.93 2.05 -2.13
C LYS A 100 -21.72 0.57 -1.81
N HIS A 101 -20.52 0.20 -1.38
CA HIS A 101 -20.13 -1.19 -1.16
C HIS A 101 -19.36 -1.30 0.16
N SER A 102 -19.68 -2.33 0.92
CA SER A 102 -18.95 -2.78 2.08
C SER A 102 -18.76 -4.28 1.92
N LEU A 103 -17.59 -4.80 2.30
CA LEU A 103 -17.25 -6.18 2.04
C LEU A 103 -16.69 -6.85 3.29
N VAL A 104 -16.77 -8.16 3.31
CA VAL A 104 -16.02 -9.01 4.24
C VAL A 104 -15.23 -10.00 3.40
N TYR A 105 -14.10 -10.45 3.91
CA TYR A 105 -13.45 -11.64 3.38
C TYR A 105 -13.38 -12.72 4.45
N ARG A 106 -13.23 -13.96 4.01
CA ARG A 106 -13.05 -15.12 4.87
C ARG A 106 -11.72 -15.77 4.53
N TYR A 107 -11.07 -16.27 5.56
CA TYR A 107 -9.86 -17.06 5.45
C TYR A 107 -10.12 -18.38 6.18
N VAL A 108 -10.17 -19.47 5.42
CA VAL A 108 -10.44 -20.80 5.97
C VAL A 108 -9.11 -21.46 6.31
N TYR A 109 -8.93 -21.80 7.58
CA TYR A 109 -7.75 -22.49 8.04
C TYR A 109 -7.93 -24.00 7.87
N GLY A 110 -6.85 -24.68 7.45
CA GLY A 110 -6.87 -26.10 7.17
C GLY A 110 -7.01 -26.99 8.42
N PRO A 111 -6.95 -28.31 8.25
CA PRO A 111 -7.06 -29.28 9.34
C PRO A 111 -6.06 -29.04 10.48
N ASP A 112 -4.83 -28.62 10.16
CA ASP A 112 -3.77 -28.33 11.13
C ASP A 112 -4.12 -27.17 12.08
N ALA A 113 -5.14 -26.38 11.73
CA ALA A 113 -5.67 -25.24 12.49
C ALA A 113 -7.07 -25.51 13.06
N GLY A 114 -7.45 -26.78 13.17
CA GLY A 114 -8.75 -27.20 13.70
C GLY A 114 -9.94 -26.89 12.79
N ASN A 115 -9.72 -26.71 11.48
CA ASN A 115 -10.77 -26.34 10.51
C ASN A 115 -11.54 -25.06 10.90
N THR A 116 -10.85 -24.09 11.48
CA THR A 116 -11.44 -22.81 11.87
C THR A 116 -11.53 -21.86 10.68
N THR A 117 -12.32 -20.79 10.80
CA THR A 117 -12.42 -19.75 9.77
C THR A 117 -12.32 -18.39 10.42
N TYR A 118 -11.41 -17.56 9.91
CA TYR A 118 -11.42 -16.14 10.18
C TYR A 118 -12.40 -15.44 9.23
N GLN A 119 -13.18 -14.51 9.77
CA GLN A 119 -13.95 -13.56 8.98
C GLN A 119 -13.52 -12.16 9.39
N SER A 120 -13.24 -11.31 8.40
CA SER A 120 -12.89 -9.92 8.67
C SER A 120 -14.07 -9.17 9.31
N PRO A 121 -13.80 -8.05 10.00
CA PRO A 121 -14.81 -7.03 10.19
C PRO A 121 -15.34 -6.53 8.82
N ILE A 122 -16.42 -5.75 8.81
CA ILE A 122 -16.91 -5.17 7.56
C ILE A 122 -15.93 -4.06 7.14
N LEU A 123 -15.37 -4.20 5.96
CA LEU A 123 -14.44 -3.27 5.35
C LEU A 123 -15.20 -2.29 4.48
N HIS A 124 -14.89 -1.01 4.62
CA HIS A 124 -15.57 0.09 3.98
C HIS A 124 -14.57 0.92 3.17
N HIS A 125 -15.00 1.36 1.98
CA HIS A 125 -14.21 2.20 1.10
C HIS A 125 -15.08 3.32 0.53
N VAL A 126 -14.66 4.57 0.72
CA VAL A 126 -15.36 5.75 0.23
C VAL A 126 -14.38 6.66 -0.50
N LEU A 127 -14.62 6.86 -1.79
CA LEU A 127 -13.77 7.69 -2.64
C LEU A 127 -14.19 9.15 -2.57
N LEU A 128 -13.30 10.00 -2.07
CA LEU A 128 -13.46 11.45 -2.06
C LEU A 128 -12.89 12.02 -3.37
N ARG A 129 -13.71 12.73 -4.14
CA ARG A 129 -13.35 13.32 -5.45
C ARG A 129 -13.36 14.85 -5.42
N GLY A 130 -12.74 15.47 -6.42
CA GLY A 130 -12.73 16.93 -6.58
C GLY A 130 -12.02 17.65 -5.44
N LEU A 131 -11.01 17.02 -4.85
CA LEU A 131 -10.21 17.63 -3.79
C LEU A 131 -9.25 18.65 -4.40
N LYS A 132 -9.16 19.83 -3.77
CA LYS A 132 -8.25 20.90 -4.20
C LYS A 132 -6.82 20.52 -3.79
N PRO A 133 -5.80 20.74 -4.64
CA PRO A 133 -4.39 20.49 -4.28
C PRO A 133 -3.93 21.34 -3.09
N GLY A 134 -3.01 20.80 -2.28
CA GLY A 134 -2.41 21.49 -1.14
C GLY A 134 -3.39 21.94 -0.05
N LYS A 135 -4.61 21.39 -0.02
CA LYS A 135 -5.69 21.80 0.87
C LYS A 135 -5.85 20.79 2.00
N THR A 136 -5.93 21.29 3.23
CA THR A 136 -6.29 20.49 4.39
C THR A 136 -7.80 20.26 4.46
N TYR A 137 -8.18 19.01 4.68
CA TYR A 137 -9.54 18.56 4.88
C TYR A 137 -9.67 17.86 6.24
N PHE A 138 -10.80 18.09 6.90
CA PHE A 138 -11.19 17.46 8.16
C PHE A 138 -12.30 16.46 7.89
N TYR A 139 -12.25 15.27 8.48
CA TYR A 139 -13.23 14.23 8.20
C TYR A 139 -13.52 13.32 9.39
N VAL A 140 -14.72 12.77 9.40
CA VAL A 140 -15.14 11.65 10.27
C VAL A 140 -15.74 10.56 9.41
N VAL A 141 -15.56 9.31 9.83
CA VAL A 141 -16.14 8.12 9.19
C VAL A 141 -17.12 7.45 10.13
N GLY A 142 -18.06 6.66 9.60
CA GLY A 142 -19.05 5.94 10.40
C GLY A 142 -20.48 6.20 9.94
N ASN A 143 -21.42 6.18 10.88
CA ASN A 143 -22.84 6.49 10.64
C ASN A 143 -23.54 6.87 11.94
N GLU A 144 -24.78 7.36 11.84
CA GLU A 144 -25.57 7.80 13.01
C GLU A 144 -25.97 6.64 13.93
N ASP A 145 -26.14 5.42 13.41
CA ASP A 145 -26.64 4.27 14.17
C ASP A 145 -25.56 3.58 15.03
N GLN A 146 -24.31 3.58 14.54
CA GLN A 146 -23.18 2.84 15.12
C GLN A 146 -22.05 3.72 15.64
N GLY A 147 -22.19 5.03 15.45
CA GLY A 147 -21.26 6.02 15.92
C GLY A 147 -20.27 6.48 14.84
N TRP A 148 -19.73 7.66 15.11
CA TRP A 148 -18.71 8.30 14.29
C TRP A 148 -17.33 8.06 14.91
N SER A 149 -16.30 8.05 14.07
CA SER A 149 -14.92 8.12 14.51
C SER A 149 -14.62 9.46 15.20
N GLN A 150 -13.47 9.54 15.86
CA GLN A 150 -12.84 10.84 16.12
C GLN A 150 -12.60 11.61 14.81
N GLU A 151 -12.43 12.93 14.90
CA GLU A 151 -12.08 13.75 13.75
C GLU A 151 -10.62 13.50 13.34
N PHE A 152 -10.42 13.23 12.06
CA PHE A 152 -9.13 13.15 11.40
C PHE A 152 -8.94 14.33 10.45
N ASN A 153 -7.70 14.54 10.00
CA ASN A 153 -7.42 15.48 8.93
C ASN A 153 -6.26 14.99 8.07
N PHE A 154 -6.28 15.39 6.80
CA PHE A 154 -5.20 15.18 5.86
C PHE A 154 -5.03 16.41 4.97
N THR A 155 -3.86 16.54 4.35
CA THR A 155 -3.59 17.57 3.34
C THR A 155 -3.32 16.89 2.01
N THR A 156 -4.05 17.30 0.97
CA THR A 156 -3.79 16.80 -0.39
C THR A 156 -2.43 17.25 -0.90
N LEU A 157 -1.83 16.44 -1.78
CA LEU A 157 -0.57 16.80 -2.43
C LEU A 157 -0.65 18.16 -3.13
N ARG A 158 0.45 18.91 -3.05
CA ARG A 158 0.65 20.15 -3.77
C ARG A 158 0.95 19.85 -5.23
N GLN A 159 0.64 20.79 -6.13
CA GLN A 159 1.04 20.67 -7.54
C GLN A 159 2.49 21.11 -7.81
N GLU A 160 3.22 21.50 -6.77
CA GLU A 160 4.56 22.07 -6.86
C GLU A 160 5.54 21.30 -5.98
N PHE A 161 6.80 21.24 -6.42
CA PHE A 161 7.91 20.70 -5.64
C PHE A 161 8.43 21.71 -4.61
N PRO A 162 9.01 21.25 -3.48
CA PRO A 162 9.30 19.85 -3.16
C PRO A 162 8.09 19.07 -2.63
N ILE A 163 8.01 17.79 -3.01
CA ILE A 163 7.13 16.78 -2.40
C ILE A 163 8.02 15.84 -1.59
N ARG A 164 7.62 15.53 -0.35
CA ARG A 164 8.36 14.65 0.57
C ARG A 164 7.68 13.30 0.65
N LEU A 165 8.33 12.27 0.11
CA LEU A 165 7.87 10.89 0.19
C LEU A 165 8.50 10.22 1.42
N GLY A 166 7.67 9.67 2.29
CA GLY A 166 8.10 8.82 3.39
C GLY A 166 8.14 7.36 2.96
N LEU A 167 9.33 6.82 2.70
CA LEU A 167 9.51 5.46 2.19
C LEU A 167 9.73 4.46 3.33
N VAL A 168 8.95 3.38 3.33
CA VAL A 168 9.08 2.24 4.25
C VAL A 168 8.75 0.94 3.50
N GLY A 169 9.24 -0.19 4.00
CA GLY A 169 8.95 -1.54 3.55
C GLY A 169 9.00 -2.48 4.75
N ASP A 170 8.41 -3.66 4.62
CA ASP A 170 8.74 -4.78 5.52
C ASP A 170 8.45 -4.42 6.99
N LEU A 171 7.29 -3.79 7.21
CA LEU A 171 6.99 -3.12 8.47
C LEU A 171 6.72 -4.13 9.60
N GLY A 172 5.88 -5.13 9.34
CA GLY A 172 5.34 -6.00 10.38
C GLY A 172 4.65 -5.22 11.51
N GLN A 173 4.67 -5.76 12.72
CA GLN A 173 4.00 -5.15 13.87
C GLN A 173 4.76 -5.29 15.20
N THR A 174 6.05 -4.97 15.16
CA THR A 174 6.97 -5.05 16.31
C THR A 174 7.13 -3.70 17.03
N SER A 175 7.87 -3.70 18.15
CA SER A 175 8.31 -2.44 18.80
C SER A 175 9.21 -1.59 17.88
N ASN A 176 10.04 -2.22 17.05
CA ASN A 176 10.84 -1.54 16.03
C ASN A 176 9.98 -0.86 14.98
N THR A 177 8.90 -1.52 14.51
CA THR A 177 7.92 -0.92 13.59
C THR A 177 7.38 0.39 14.14
N SER A 178 7.12 0.43 15.44
CA SER A 178 6.59 1.63 16.12
C SER A 178 7.59 2.77 16.08
N THR A 179 8.87 2.46 16.29
CA THR A 179 9.97 3.42 16.17
C THR A 179 10.08 3.91 14.73
N THR A 180 10.01 3.00 13.74
CA THR A 180 10.03 3.35 12.31
C THR A 180 8.89 4.31 11.96
N LEU A 181 7.65 4.01 12.36
CA LEU A 181 6.49 4.88 12.12
C LEU A 181 6.62 6.24 12.83
N GLN A 182 7.17 6.27 14.04
CA GLN A 182 7.42 7.51 14.76
C GLN A 182 8.45 8.39 14.03
N GLN A 183 9.55 7.80 13.55
CA GLN A 183 10.57 8.50 12.78
C GLN A 183 10.03 8.97 11.42
N LEU A 184 9.23 8.13 10.76
CA LEU A 184 8.55 8.47 9.51
C LEU A 184 7.70 9.72 9.70
N VAL A 185 6.81 9.76 10.70
CA VAL A 185 6.00 10.95 11.00
C VAL A 185 6.87 12.15 11.38
N GLY A 186 7.91 11.94 12.19
CA GLY A 186 8.86 12.98 12.59
C GLY A 186 9.59 13.65 11.41
N SER A 187 9.78 12.91 10.31
CA SER A 187 10.36 13.43 9.07
C SER A 187 9.43 14.37 8.29
N LYS A 188 8.13 14.43 8.65
CA LYS A 188 7.09 15.26 8.03
C LYS A 188 6.93 15.01 6.52
N PRO A 189 6.61 13.77 6.10
CA PRO A 189 6.31 13.48 4.71
C PRO A 189 4.94 14.04 4.32
N ASP A 190 4.74 14.27 3.02
CA ASP A 190 3.43 14.63 2.44
C ASP A 190 2.60 13.37 2.12
N MET A 191 3.27 12.23 1.93
CA MET A 191 2.68 10.94 1.58
C MET A 191 3.59 9.79 2.01
N VAL A 192 3.03 8.62 2.28
CA VAL A 192 3.76 7.38 2.60
C VAL A 192 3.82 6.47 1.38
N VAL A 193 4.99 5.90 1.13
CA VAL A 193 5.21 4.81 0.17
C VAL A 193 5.55 3.55 0.96
N LEU A 194 4.75 2.49 0.81
CA LEU A 194 4.97 1.18 1.44
C LEU A 194 5.30 0.11 0.39
N THR A 195 6.53 -0.41 0.41
CA THR A 195 7.06 -1.35 -0.58
C THR A 195 6.71 -2.82 -0.33
N GLY A 196 5.51 -3.12 0.22
CA GLY A 196 5.06 -4.48 0.51
C GLY A 196 5.45 -5.00 1.90
N ASP A 197 5.00 -6.21 2.20
CA ASP A 197 5.15 -6.93 3.47
C ASP A 197 4.65 -6.12 4.67
N PHE A 198 3.33 -6.05 4.77
CA PHE A 198 2.62 -5.20 5.69
C PHE A 198 2.64 -5.81 7.09
N SER A 199 1.87 -6.88 7.28
CA SER A 199 1.49 -7.41 8.59
C SER A 199 2.35 -8.57 9.06
N TYR A 200 2.96 -9.31 8.13
CA TYR A 200 3.56 -10.63 8.39
C TYR A 200 2.59 -11.54 9.13
N ALA A 201 1.34 -11.58 8.67
CA ALA A 201 0.34 -12.47 9.27
C ALA A 201 0.68 -13.95 9.01
N ASP A 202 1.32 -14.26 7.89
CA ASP A 202 1.78 -15.59 7.49
C ASP A 202 2.99 -16.13 8.28
N ASP A 203 3.68 -15.28 9.04
CA ASP A 203 4.76 -15.69 9.94
C ASP A 203 4.28 -16.34 11.25
N HIS A 204 2.96 -16.40 11.44
CA HIS A 204 2.32 -16.92 12.64
C HIS A 204 1.35 -18.05 12.30
N LEU A 205 1.31 -19.06 13.18
CA LEU A 205 0.39 -20.17 13.08
C LEU A 205 -1.05 -19.68 13.33
N SER A 206 -1.97 -20.15 12.49
CA SER A 206 -3.40 -19.90 12.68
C SER A 206 -3.89 -20.48 14.00
N GLY A 207 -4.55 -19.65 14.82
CA GLY A 207 -5.08 -20.07 16.13
C GLY A 207 -4.03 -20.07 17.25
N ASP A 208 -2.78 -19.71 16.95
CA ASP A 208 -1.77 -19.48 17.98
C ASP A 208 -1.93 -18.10 18.61
N SER A 209 -2.34 -18.09 19.88
CA SER A 209 -2.51 -16.87 20.68
C SER A 209 -1.23 -16.43 21.39
N SER A 210 -0.14 -17.19 21.28
CA SER A 210 1.15 -16.86 21.90
C SER A 210 1.81 -15.65 21.24
N GLY A 211 1.48 -15.37 19.98
CA GLY A 211 2.15 -14.37 19.18
C GLY A 211 3.61 -14.69 18.90
N GLU A 212 4.05 -15.93 19.15
CA GLU A 212 5.41 -16.35 18.86
C GLU A 212 5.62 -16.40 17.34
N PHE A 213 6.78 -15.92 16.93
CA PHE A 213 7.23 -16.04 15.54
C PHE A 213 7.45 -17.52 15.24
N SER A 214 6.65 -18.07 14.32
CA SER A 214 6.65 -19.50 14.04
C SER A 214 7.75 -19.93 13.05
N GLY A 215 8.60 -19.01 12.61
CA GLY A 215 9.60 -19.30 11.58
C GLY A 215 9.00 -19.39 10.18
N GLY A 216 7.92 -18.64 9.92
CA GLY A 216 7.27 -18.59 8.62
C GLY A 216 8.27 -18.42 7.47
N THR A 217 7.96 -19.07 6.36
CA THR A 217 8.64 -18.85 5.08
C THR A 217 7.65 -18.14 4.17
N ASP A 218 8.12 -17.49 3.09
CA ASP A 218 7.30 -16.76 2.10
C ASP A 218 6.11 -17.56 1.49
N ASN A 219 5.97 -18.84 1.82
CA ASN A 219 4.91 -19.74 1.39
C ASN A 219 4.39 -20.62 2.53
N ALA A 220 4.50 -20.18 3.79
CA ALA A 220 3.96 -20.91 4.91
C ALA A 220 2.46 -21.15 4.67
N PRO A 221 1.94 -22.38 4.88
CA PRO A 221 0.51 -22.68 4.69
C PRO A 221 -0.35 -22.12 5.83
N THR A 222 0.20 -21.21 6.63
CA THR A 222 -0.38 -20.69 7.86
C THR A 222 -0.42 -19.17 7.79
N SER A 223 -1.47 -18.58 8.33
CA SER A 223 -1.59 -17.13 8.50
C SER A 223 -2.47 -16.87 9.71
N ASP A 224 -2.10 -15.90 10.55
CA ASP A 224 -2.92 -15.41 11.65
C ASP A 224 -3.61 -14.11 11.23
N GLN A 225 -4.77 -14.23 10.57
CA GLN A 225 -5.49 -13.10 9.99
C GLN A 225 -5.89 -11.97 10.96
N PRO A 226 -6.20 -12.22 12.24
CA PRO A 226 -6.32 -11.16 13.25
C PRO A 226 -5.14 -10.17 13.28
N ARG A 227 -3.94 -10.56 12.82
CA ARG A 227 -2.80 -9.66 12.70
C ARG A 227 -3.00 -8.54 11.68
N TRP A 228 -3.80 -8.76 10.63
CA TRP A 228 -4.19 -7.66 9.74
C TRP A 228 -5.04 -6.61 10.47
N ASP A 229 -5.87 -7.01 11.44
CA ASP A 229 -6.65 -6.07 12.25
C ASP A 229 -5.78 -5.30 13.24
N SER A 230 -4.82 -5.96 13.91
CA SER A 230 -3.84 -5.25 14.76
C SER A 230 -2.94 -4.34 13.95
N TRP A 231 -2.51 -4.74 12.76
CA TRP A 231 -1.71 -3.91 11.88
C TRP A 231 -2.47 -2.65 11.44
N ALA A 232 -3.73 -2.79 11.04
CA ALA A 232 -4.57 -1.65 10.67
C ALA A 232 -4.69 -0.63 11.82
N ARG A 233 -4.86 -1.10 13.06
CA ARG A 233 -4.87 -0.26 14.26
C ARG A 233 -3.51 0.37 14.57
N LEU A 234 -2.42 -0.37 14.38
CA LEU A 234 -1.05 0.14 14.55
C LEU A 234 -0.74 1.27 13.55
N ALA A 235 -1.21 1.14 12.31
CA ALA A 235 -0.94 2.09 11.23
C ALA A 235 -1.89 3.30 11.22
N GLU A 236 -3.10 3.20 11.78
CA GLU A 236 -4.13 4.26 11.78
C GLU A 236 -3.60 5.64 12.21
N PRO A 237 -2.80 5.80 13.29
CA PRO A 237 -2.31 7.12 13.71
C PRO A 237 -1.49 7.87 12.64
N VAL A 238 -0.91 7.11 11.70
CA VAL A 238 -0.13 7.61 10.55
C VAL A 238 -1.02 7.70 9.31
N LEU A 239 -1.65 6.59 8.92
CA LEU A 239 -2.33 6.46 7.63
C LEU A 239 -3.71 7.12 7.57
N SER A 240 -4.31 7.48 8.71
CA SER A 240 -5.50 8.36 8.75
C SER A 240 -5.17 9.82 8.40
N LYS A 241 -3.88 10.19 8.33
CA LYS A 241 -3.44 11.58 8.09
C LYS A 241 -2.58 11.73 6.85
N LEU A 242 -1.83 10.69 6.50
CA LEU A 242 -0.93 10.66 5.36
C LEU A 242 -1.45 9.66 4.32
N PRO A 243 -1.75 10.10 3.09
CA PRO A 243 -2.11 9.19 2.00
C PRO A 243 -1.03 8.15 1.76
N LEU A 244 -1.47 6.94 1.43
CA LEU A 244 -0.62 5.78 1.13
C LEU A 244 -0.60 5.51 -0.38
N ILE A 245 0.59 5.22 -0.90
CA ILE A 245 0.80 4.40 -2.10
C ILE A 245 1.55 3.17 -1.67
N SER A 246 1.14 2.00 -2.14
CA SER A 246 1.78 0.75 -1.75
C SER A 246 1.79 -0.31 -2.85
N CYS A 247 2.78 -1.20 -2.79
CA CYS A 247 2.80 -2.47 -3.51
C CYS A 247 2.56 -3.65 -2.59
N ARG A 248 2.32 -4.83 -3.17
CA ARG A 248 2.24 -6.10 -2.43
C ARG A 248 3.62 -6.73 -2.38
N GLY A 249 3.94 -7.39 -1.28
CA GLY A 249 5.11 -8.26 -1.13
C GLY A 249 4.76 -9.73 -1.24
N ASN A 250 5.71 -10.59 -0.86
CA ASN A 250 5.48 -12.03 -0.85
C ASN A 250 4.64 -12.49 0.35
N HIS A 251 4.77 -11.82 1.51
CA HIS A 251 3.99 -12.16 2.71
C HIS A 251 2.48 -11.86 2.56
N GLU A 252 2.13 -11.03 1.57
CA GLU A 252 0.73 -10.78 1.21
C GLU A 252 0.08 -11.91 0.39
N ARG A 253 0.86 -12.90 -0.08
CA ARG A 253 0.34 -13.97 -0.95
C ARG A 253 -0.69 -14.82 -0.23
N GLU A 254 -0.38 -15.22 1.00
CA GLU A 254 -1.24 -16.00 1.90
C GLU A 254 -2.07 -17.08 1.17
N PRO A 255 -1.43 -18.11 0.59
CA PRO A 255 -2.12 -19.12 -0.18
C PRO A 255 -3.08 -19.91 0.71
N LEU A 256 -4.37 -19.83 0.41
CA LEU A 256 -5.42 -20.56 1.13
C LEU A 256 -5.39 -22.05 0.77
N LEU A 257 -5.28 -22.94 1.76
CA LEU A 257 -5.33 -24.39 1.58
C LEU A 257 -6.66 -24.88 0.95
N LEU A 258 -7.76 -24.12 1.11
CA LEU A 258 -9.11 -24.57 0.77
C LEU A 258 -9.87 -23.66 -0.22
N ASP A 259 -9.31 -22.53 -0.66
CA ASP A 259 -9.99 -21.59 -1.57
C ASP A 259 -9.42 -21.62 -3.00
N ARG A 260 -9.40 -22.81 -3.62
CA ARG A 260 -9.12 -23.02 -5.06
C ARG A 260 -7.84 -22.35 -5.62
N GLY A 261 -6.85 -22.05 -4.78
CA GLY A 261 -5.60 -21.39 -5.20
C GLY A 261 -5.61 -19.85 -5.11
N ASN A 262 -6.54 -19.27 -4.37
CA ASN A 262 -6.64 -17.81 -4.18
C ASN A 262 -5.50 -17.29 -3.31
N THR A 263 -4.97 -16.15 -3.73
CA THR A 263 -3.88 -15.43 -3.06
C THR A 263 -4.24 -13.96 -2.93
N PHE A 264 -3.62 -13.23 -2.02
CA PHE A 264 -3.81 -11.78 -1.82
C PHE A 264 -5.20 -11.36 -1.31
N VAL A 265 -5.98 -12.28 -0.74
CA VAL A 265 -7.37 -12.02 -0.33
C VAL A 265 -7.44 -10.86 0.67
N ALA A 266 -6.71 -10.96 1.79
CA ALA A 266 -6.69 -9.94 2.83
C ALA A 266 -6.23 -8.56 2.32
N PRO A 267 -5.06 -8.42 1.66
CA PRO A 267 -4.60 -7.13 1.18
C PRO A 267 -5.46 -6.58 0.02
N ASN A 268 -6.15 -7.41 -0.77
CA ASN A 268 -7.08 -6.94 -1.82
C ASN A 268 -8.34 -6.33 -1.19
N ALA A 269 -8.84 -6.97 -0.14
CA ALA A 269 -10.00 -6.53 0.59
C ALA A 269 -9.72 -5.27 1.42
N ARG A 270 -8.52 -5.13 2.00
CA ARG A 270 -8.17 -4.04 2.92
C ARG A 270 -7.59 -2.81 2.23
N PHE A 271 -6.74 -3.00 1.21
CA PHE A 271 -5.99 -1.94 0.54
C PHE A 271 -6.21 -1.99 -0.98
N PRO A 272 -7.39 -1.57 -1.47
CA PRO A 272 -7.67 -1.56 -2.90
C PRO A 272 -6.83 -0.51 -3.63
N TYR A 273 -6.47 -0.81 -4.87
CA TYR A 273 -5.65 0.05 -5.73
C TYR A 273 -6.46 0.74 -6.84
N PRO A 274 -6.02 1.94 -7.28
CA PRO A 274 -6.63 2.64 -8.41
C PRO A 274 -6.34 1.90 -9.72
N GLN A 275 -7.25 1.01 -10.12
CA GLN A 275 -7.12 0.27 -11.37
C GLN A 275 -7.58 1.12 -12.56
N ALA A 276 -6.76 1.17 -13.60
CA ALA A 276 -7.09 1.86 -14.83
C ALA A 276 -7.98 0.97 -15.72
N ARG A 277 -9.30 1.19 -15.68
CA ARG A 277 -10.14 1.00 -16.87
C ARG A 277 -10.81 2.33 -17.21
N ARG A 278 -10.33 2.94 -18.32
CA ARG A 278 -10.91 4.09 -19.02
C ARG A 278 -11.54 5.16 -18.12
N VAL A 279 -10.72 6.12 -17.68
CA VAL A 279 -11.25 7.46 -17.37
C VAL A 279 -10.77 8.38 -18.51
N GLU A 280 -11.40 8.22 -19.67
CA GLU A 280 -11.49 9.33 -20.62
C GLU A 280 -12.45 10.34 -19.99
N CYS A 281 -11.96 11.55 -19.74
CA CYS A 281 -12.74 12.79 -19.75
C CYS A 281 -14.01 12.80 -18.88
N VAL A 282 -13.89 12.98 -17.56
CA VAL A 282 -15.01 13.47 -16.74
C VAL A 282 -14.78 14.93 -16.42
N ASP A 283 -15.78 15.76 -16.71
CA ASP A 283 -15.82 17.19 -16.45
C ASP A 283 -15.50 17.48 -14.96
N PRO A 284 -14.46 18.27 -14.64
CA PRO A 284 -14.08 18.60 -13.27
C PRO A 284 -15.13 19.43 -12.49
N SER A 285 -16.15 19.96 -13.17
CA SER A 285 -17.18 20.81 -12.57
C SER A 285 -18.39 20.04 -12.00
N GLU A 286 -18.46 18.73 -12.21
CA GLU A 286 -19.49 17.87 -11.61
C GLU A 286 -18.91 16.96 -10.52
N ILE A 287 -19.34 17.17 -9.27
CA ILE A 287 -19.24 16.13 -8.25
C ILE A 287 -20.32 15.10 -8.60
N ASP A 288 -19.99 14.13 -9.45
CA ASP A 288 -20.89 13.02 -9.72
C ASP A 288 -20.96 12.09 -8.49
N THR A 289 -22.05 12.22 -7.72
CA THR A 289 -22.44 11.29 -6.65
C THR A 289 -23.27 10.11 -7.17
N SER A 290 -23.66 10.12 -8.45
CA SER A 290 -24.62 9.19 -9.02
C SER A 290 -23.96 7.96 -9.67
N SER A 291 -22.74 8.04 -10.19
CA SER A 291 -22.07 6.87 -10.78
C SER A 291 -20.59 6.74 -10.39
N ASN A 292 -20.33 6.24 -9.19
CA ASN A 292 -19.20 5.30 -9.11
C ASN A 292 -19.53 4.18 -10.09
N VAL A 293 -18.70 3.99 -11.11
CA VAL A 293 -18.64 2.78 -11.93
C VAL A 293 -18.16 1.64 -11.03
N GLY A 294 -18.97 1.32 -10.01
CA GLY A 294 -18.78 0.24 -9.05
C GLY A 294 -19.27 -1.10 -9.58
N ALA A 295 -19.85 -1.12 -10.79
CA ALA A 295 -20.31 -2.34 -11.44
C ALA A 295 -19.16 -3.24 -11.94
N GLU A 296 -17.93 -2.72 -12.13
CA GLU A 296 -16.83 -3.53 -12.68
C GLU A 296 -15.79 -4.02 -11.66
N TYR A 297 -15.69 -3.42 -10.46
CA TYR A 297 -14.70 -3.81 -9.46
C TYR A 297 -15.24 -4.65 -8.30
N LEU A 298 -16.56 -4.63 -8.09
CA LEU A 298 -17.20 -5.20 -6.90
C LEU A 298 -18.46 -6.00 -7.20
N ASN A 299 -18.62 -6.54 -8.41
CA ASN A 299 -19.68 -7.50 -8.74
C ASN A 299 -19.45 -8.88 -8.09
N LEU A 300 -18.99 -8.90 -6.83
CA LEU A 300 -18.85 -10.06 -5.96
C LEU A 300 -19.91 -10.05 -4.83
N THR A 301 -21.01 -9.32 -5.02
CA THR A 301 -22.12 -9.24 -4.06
C THR A 301 -23.10 -10.42 -4.13
N ASN A 302 -22.77 -11.49 -4.86
CA ASN A 302 -23.54 -12.74 -4.82
C ASN A 302 -22.69 -13.89 -4.25
N PRO A 303 -22.96 -14.36 -3.00
CA PRO A 303 -22.27 -15.50 -2.40
C PRO A 303 -22.37 -16.80 -3.21
N ARG A 304 -23.32 -16.89 -4.15
CA ARG A 304 -23.48 -18.03 -5.07
C ARG A 304 -22.72 -17.88 -6.40
N GLU A 305 -22.13 -16.71 -6.66
CA GLU A 305 -21.29 -16.41 -7.84
C GLU A 305 -19.81 -16.18 -7.48
N PHE A 306 -19.32 -16.80 -6.39
CA PHE A 306 -17.91 -17.21 -6.29
C PHE A 306 -17.57 -18.35 -7.29
N LEU A 307 -18.13 -18.27 -8.50
CA LEU A 307 -17.59 -18.91 -9.70
C LEU A 307 -16.78 -17.86 -10.46
N ASN A 308 -15.93 -17.13 -9.74
CA ASN A 308 -14.85 -16.42 -10.39
C ASN A 308 -13.66 -17.37 -10.34
N GLU A 309 -13.21 -17.79 -11.52
CA GLU A 309 -11.94 -18.48 -11.67
C GLU A 309 -10.83 -17.53 -11.23
N SER A 310 -10.57 -17.54 -9.94
CA SER A 310 -9.54 -16.82 -9.21
C SER A 310 -8.17 -17.46 -9.42
N ARG A 311 -7.89 -17.79 -10.69
CA ARG A 311 -6.53 -17.73 -11.20
C ARG A 311 -6.12 -16.26 -11.11
N PHE A 312 -4.88 -16.00 -10.67
CA PHE A 312 -4.21 -14.71 -10.69
C PHE A 312 -4.87 -13.72 -11.67
N GLN A 313 -5.55 -12.68 -11.18
CA GLN A 313 -6.02 -11.60 -12.05
C GLN A 313 -4.94 -10.52 -12.09
N PRO A 314 -4.16 -10.42 -13.19
CA PRO A 314 -3.10 -9.44 -13.33
C PRO A 314 -3.57 -8.01 -12.99
N SER A 315 -4.82 -7.65 -13.30
CA SER A 315 -5.33 -6.29 -13.14
C SER A 315 -5.37 -5.73 -11.71
N SER A 316 -5.32 -6.55 -10.66
CA SER A 316 -5.40 -6.08 -9.27
C SER A 316 -4.05 -5.92 -8.56
N ALA A 317 -2.95 -6.40 -9.16
CA ALA A 317 -1.63 -6.43 -8.53
C ALA A 317 -0.74 -5.23 -8.90
N TYR A 318 -1.12 -4.45 -9.92
CA TYR A 318 -0.31 -3.36 -10.44
C TYR A 318 -1.17 -2.20 -10.93
N TYR A 319 -0.66 -0.99 -10.73
CA TYR A 319 -1.33 0.25 -11.10
C TYR A 319 -0.31 1.36 -11.32
N SER A 320 -0.79 2.47 -11.88
CA SER A 320 -0.03 3.70 -11.99
C SER A 320 -0.84 4.91 -11.56
N LEU A 321 -0.10 5.94 -11.13
CA LEU A 321 -0.65 7.21 -10.68
C LEU A 321 0.17 8.36 -11.24
N ASP A 322 -0.50 9.26 -11.95
CA ASP A 322 0.03 10.58 -12.27
C ASP A 322 -0.22 11.50 -11.07
N LEU A 323 0.77 11.57 -10.19
CA LEU A 323 0.82 12.60 -9.16
C LEU A 323 1.56 13.81 -9.69
N PRO A 324 1.38 15.00 -9.08
CA PRO A 324 2.13 16.17 -9.51
C PRO A 324 3.63 15.90 -9.49
N GLY A 325 4.21 15.86 -10.69
CA GLY A 325 5.63 15.62 -10.86
C GLY A 325 6.12 14.17 -10.74
N ILE A 326 5.25 13.19 -10.43
CA ILE A 326 5.66 11.80 -10.21
C ILE A 326 4.69 10.81 -10.87
N ALA A 327 5.19 10.03 -11.83
CA ALA A 327 4.52 8.79 -12.27
C ALA A 327 5.00 7.62 -11.40
N HIS A 328 4.07 6.80 -10.88
CA HIS A 328 4.38 5.62 -10.06
C HIS A 328 3.96 4.33 -10.75
N ILE A 329 4.75 3.26 -10.62
CA ILE A 329 4.44 1.94 -11.21
C ILE A 329 4.77 0.85 -10.21
N ILE A 330 3.83 -0.07 -10.04
CA ILE A 330 3.98 -1.17 -9.09
C ILE A 330 3.94 -2.53 -9.77
N PRO A 331 5.08 -3.14 -10.14
CA PRO A 331 5.10 -4.54 -10.54
C PRO A 331 5.10 -5.52 -9.36
N TRP A 332 4.62 -6.74 -9.58
CA TRP A 332 4.60 -7.84 -8.59
C TRP A 332 5.21 -9.13 -9.16
N GLY A 333 5.45 -9.22 -10.48
CA GLY A 333 6.11 -10.36 -11.10
C GLY A 333 6.50 -10.17 -12.57
N ASN A 334 6.65 -11.28 -13.29
CA ASN A 334 7.12 -11.37 -14.69
C ASN A 334 6.03 -11.82 -15.67
N HIS A 335 4.76 -11.78 -15.26
CA HIS A 335 3.67 -12.29 -16.10
C HIS A 335 3.48 -11.42 -17.34
N SER A 336 3.33 -12.07 -18.50
CA SER A 336 3.28 -11.37 -19.80
C SER A 336 2.21 -10.27 -19.89
N ALA A 337 1.12 -10.36 -19.12
CA ALA A 337 0.09 -9.32 -19.04
C ALA A 337 0.57 -8.03 -18.35
N GLN A 338 1.34 -8.16 -17.27
CA GLN A 338 1.92 -7.03 -16.55
C GLN A 338 2.97 -6.32 -17.40
N VAL A 339 3.86 -7.07 -18.05
CA VAL A 339 4.87 -6.51 -18.96
C VAL A 339 4.20 -5.76 -20.12
N ARG A 340 3.15 -6.31 -20.72
CA ARG A 340 2.38 -5.62 -21.78
C ARG A 340 1.69 -4.35 -21.29
N TRP A 341 1.13 -4.38 -20.08
CA TRP A 341 0.55 -3.19 -19.45
C TRP A 341 1.63 -2.13 -19.21
N LEU A 342 2.75 -2.53 -18.63
CA LEU A 342 3.87 -1.67 -18.27
C LEU A 342 4.38 -0.88 -19.48
N ARG A 343 4.67 -1.58 -20.59
CA ARG A 343 5.10 -0.93 -21.85
C ARG A 343 4.08 0.10 -22.34
N LYS A 344 2.78 -0.26 -22.31
CA LYS A 344 1.71 0.64 -22.74
C LYS A 344 1.52 1.83 -21.82
N ASP A 345 1.78 1.67 -20.53
CA ASP A 345 1.59 2.72 -19.53
C ASP A 345 2.74 3.72 -19.57
N LEU A 346 3.98 3.23 -19.58
CA LEU A 346 5.18 4.05 -19.70
C LEU A 346 5.23 4.86 -21.00
N ALA A 347 4.71 4.32 -22.10
CA ALA A 347 4.59 5.05 -23.36
C ALA A 347 3.65 6.27 -23.30
N LYS A 348 2.81 6.39 -22.28
CA LYS A 348 1.89 7.55 -22.09
C LYS A 348 2.49 8.65 -21.21
N VAL A 349 3.64 8.40 -20.56
CA VAL A 349 4.23 9.34 -19.61
C VAL A 349 4.68 10.61 -20.34
N ASP A 350 4.04 11.72 -20.01
CA ASP A 350 4.44 13.05 -20.46
C ASP A 350 5.41 13.66 -19.44
N ARG A 351 6.72 13.57 -19.73
CA ARG A 351 7.80 14.11 -18.87
C ARG A 351 7.76 15.64 -18.72
N GLY A 352 6.99 16.36 -19.53
CA GLY A 352 6.70 17.78 -19.33
C GLY A 352 5.75 18.04 -18.15
N ARG A 353 4.88 17.07 -17.84
CA ARG A 353 3.92 17.11 -16.73
C ARG A 353 4.40 16.32 -15.51
N THR A 354 5.01 15.17 -15.72
CA THR A 354 5.58 14.27 -14.70
C THR A 354 7.08 14.10 -14.94
N PRO A 355 7.91 15.13 -14.62
CA PRO A 355 9.36 15.08 -14.83
C PRO A 355 10.05 13.92 -14.12
N TRP A 356 9.56 13.48 -12.96
CA TRP A 356 10.06 12.28 -12.28
C TRP A 356 9.21 11.06 -12.60
N LEU A 357 9.87 9.99 -12.99
CA LEU A 357 9.31 8.66 -13.18
C LEU A 357 9.90 7.74 -12.10
N ILE A 358 9.07 7.37 -11.13
CA ILE A 358 9.45 6.56 -9.97
C ILE A 358 8.75 5.20 -10.07
N VAL A 359 9.48 4.13 -9.81
CA VAL A 359 8.92 2.77 -9.80
C VAL A 359 9.04 2.19 -8.39
N ILE A 360 8.03 1.45 -7.95
CA ILE A 360 7.93 0.88 -6.60
C ILE A 360 7.56 -0.59 -6.74
N PHE A 361 8.38 -1.54 -6.31
CA PHE A 361 7.96 -2.95 -6.22
C PHE A 361 8.70 -3.66 -5.11
N HIS A 362 8.23 -4.83 -4.72
CA HIS A 362 8.72 -5.42 -3.48
C HIS A 362 10.16 -5.99 -3.60
N VAL A 363 10.39 -6.95 -4.50
CA VAL A 363 11.68 -7.67 -4.59
C VAL A 363 12.73 -6.84 -5.34
N PRO A 364 13.87 -6.47 -4.73
CA PRO A 364 14.90 -5.68 -5.41
C PRO A 364 15.64 -6.50 -6.47
N PRO A 365 15.82 -5.97 -7.69
CA PRO A 365 16.63 -6.66 -8.69
C PRO A 365 18.11 -6.60 -8.31
N TYR A 366 18.60 -5.44 -7.89
CA TYR A 366 20.00 -5.24 -7.47
C TYR A 366 20.11 -5.14 -5.96
N HIS A 367 20.62 -6.19 -5.32
CA HIS A 367 21.06 -6.17 -3.93
C HIS A 367 22.28 -7.08 -3.73
N THR A 368 23.09 -6.80 -2.71
CA THR A 368 24.36 -7.52 -2.47
C THR A 368 24.39 -8.33 -1.17
N TYR A 369 23.27 -8.35 -0.42
CA TYR A 369 23.13 -9.13 0.81
C TYR A 369 22.98 -10.64 0.53
N ASN A 370 23.60 -11.50 1.35
CA ASN A 370 23.53 -12.96 1.20
C ASN A 370 22.10 -13.52 1.28
N THR A 371 21.23 -12.90 2.09
CA THR A 371 19.80 -13.23 2.16
C THR A 371 19.16 -12.95 0.79
N HIS A 372 18.42 -13.93 0.25
CA HIS A 372 17.78 -13.88 -1.07
C HIS A 372 18.74 -13.95 -2.29
N TYR A 373 20.02 -13.60 -2.17
CA TYR A 373 20.99 -13.52 -3.29
C TYR A 373 21.47 -14.87 -3.87
N LYS A 374 21.28 -16.00 -3.16
CA LYS A 374 21.76 -17.32 -3.64
C LYS A 374 20.79 -18.50 -3.48
N ALA A 375 19.65 -18.31 -2.82
CA ALA A 375 18.67 -19.38 -2.63
C ALA A 375 17.61 -19.42 -3.75
N ARG A 376 17.42 -18.33 -4.51
CA ARG A 376 16.42 -18.23 -5.59
C ARG A 376 16.88 -17.31 -6.74
N PRO A 377 17.76 -17.78 -7.66
CA PRO A 377 18.16 -17.02 -8.85
C PRO A 377 16.95 -16.50 -9.67
N VAL A 378 15.86 -17.27 -9.67
CA VAL A 378 14.71 -17.10 -10.57
C VAL A 378 13.92 -15.79 -10.35
N GLU A 379 13.89 -15.25 -9.12
CA GLU A 379 13.02 -14.10 -8.77
C GLU A 379 13.55 -12.78 -9.35
N SER A 380 14.87 -12.53 -9.27
CA SER A 380 15.50 -11.33 -9.85
C SER A 380 15.89 -11.51 -11.33
N ASP A 381 16.33 -12.71 -11.74
CA ASP A 381 16.84 -12.96 -13.10
C ASP A 381 15.76 -12.75 -14.18
N THR A 382 14.52 -13.15 -13.90
CA THR A 382 13.42 -12.98 -14.88
C THR A 382 12.93 -11.53 -14.94
N PHE A 383 13.10 -10.76 -13.86
CA PHE A 383 12.78 -9.33 -13.86
C PHE A 383 13.80 -8.56 -14.70
N MET A 384 15.09 -8.79 -14.47
CA MET A 384 16.17 -8.15 -15.22
C MET A 384 16.06 -8.41 -16.72
N THR A 385 15.82 -9.65 -17.14
CA THR A 385 15.79 -10.02 -18.57
C THR A 385 14.69 -9.36 -19.42
N VAL A 386 13.64 -8.80 -18.82
CA VAL A 386 12.50 -8.23 -19.58
C VAL A 386 12.11 -6.82 -19.13
N VAL A 387 12.23 -6.50 -17.85
CA VAL A 387 11.73 -5.26 -17.27
C VAL A 387 12.80 -4.17 -17.24
N GLU A 388 14.08 -4.54 -17.08
CA GLU A 388 15.21 -3.60 -17.08
C GLU A 388 15.27 -2.78 -18.38
N ASP A 389 15.21 -3.46 -19.54
CA ASP A 389 15.20 -2.81 -20.85
C ASP A 389 14.05 -1.80 -20.98
N ILE A 390 12.87 -2.12 -20.43
CA ILE A 390 11.71 -1.22 -20.45
C ILE A 390 12.00 0.02 -19.60
N PHE A 391 12.57 -0.16 -18.41
CA PHE A 391 12.90 0.96 -17.52
C PHE A 391 13.99 1.85 -18.12
N TYR A 392 14.98 1.25 -18.77
CA TYR A 392 16.05 1.96 -19.46
C TYR A 392 15.50 2.76 -20.66
N GLU A 393 14.70 2.13 -21.53
CA GLU A 393 14.08 2.77 -22.70
C GLU A 393 13.25 4.01 -22.31
N HIS A 394 12.52 3.93 -21.20
CA HIS A 394 11.68 5.01 -20.69
C HIS A 394 12.38 5.96 -19.69
N GLN A 395 13.68 5.75 -19.44
CA GLN A 395 14.51 6.58 -18.57
C GLN A 395 13.89 6.75 -17.17
N VAL A 396 13.56 5.62 -16.51
CA VAL A 396 13.11 5.60 -15.11
C VAL A 396 14.18 6.26 -14.22
N ASP A 397 13.77 7.19 -13.34
CA ASP A 397 14.72 7.96 -12.54
C ASP A 397 15.07 7.28 -11.21
N LEU A 398 14.08 6.67 -10.56
CA LEU A 398 14.22 6.04 -9.24
C LEU A 398 13.40 4.75 -9.16
N VAL A 399 13.97 3.76 -8.48
CA VAL A 399 13.30 2.51 -8.13
C VAL A 399 13.38 2.34 -6.61
N PHE A 400 12.25 2.02 -5.99
CA PHE A 400 12.17 1.72 -4.56
C PHE A 400 11.67 0.30 -4.32
N ASN A 401 12.37 -0.40 -3.43
CA ASN A 401 12.11 -1.79 -3.08
C ASN A 401 12.05 -2.03 -1.57
N GLY A 402 11.52 -3.20 -1.19
CA GLY A 402 11.55 -3.75 0.16
C GLY A 402 12.28 -5.11 0.17
N HIS A 403 11.68 -6.11 0.80
CA HIS A 403 12.04 -7.53 0.81
C HIS A 403 13.33 -7.87 1.56
N VAL A 404 14.43 -7.24 1.18
CA VAL A 404 15.71 -7.40 1.87
C VAL A 404 15.68 -6.53 3.12
N HIS A 405 15.71 -7.14 4.31
CA HIS A 405 15.64 -6.45 5.62
C HIS A 405 16.94 -5.68 5.97
N ALA A 406 17.37 -4.82 5.06
CA ALA A 406 18.52 -3.94 5.17
C ALA A 406 18.31 -2.70 4.27
N TYR A 407 19.24 -1.75 4.32
CA TYR A 407 19.23 -0.61 3.43
C TYR A 407 20.39 -0.71 2.45
N GLU A 408 20.10 -0.61 1.16
CA GLU A 408 21.08 -0.53 0.08
C GLU A 408 20.69 0.59 -0.88
N ARG A 409 21.71 1.21 -1.51
CA ARG A 409 21.52 2.19 -2.58
C ARG A 409 22.58 1.98 -3.63
N THR A 410 22.16 1.77 -4.87
CA THR A 410 23.07 1.59 -5.99
C THR A 410 23.55 2.94 -6.53
N TYR A 411 24.60 2.89 -7.36
CA TYR A 411 24.80 3.91 -8.38
C TYR A 411 23.70 3.80 -9.45
N PRO A 412 23.59 4.75 -10.40
CA PRO A 412 22.87 4.48 -11.63
C PRO A 412 23.43 3.19 -12.25
N VAL A 413 22.56 2.21 -12.50
CA VAL A 413 22.88 0.87 -13.01
C VAL A 413 22.05 0.59 -14.24
#